data_AF-A0A7W5A5J8-F1
#
_entry.id   AF-A0A7W5A5J8-F1
#
_cell.length_a   1.000
_cell.length_b   1.000
_cell.length_c   1.000
_cell.angle_alpha   90.00
_cell.angle_beta   90.00
_cell.angle_gamma   90.00
#
_symmetry.space_group_name_H-M   'P 1'
#
loop_
_entity.id
_entity.type
_entity.pdbx_description
1 polymer ?
#
loop_
_entity_poly.entity_id
_entity_poly.type
_entity_poly.pdbx_seq_one_letter_code
_entity_poly.pdbx_strand_id
1 'polypeptide(L)'
;MTPDDYVGEADEAYGNRVFLRHYCLHLAGPDPSTELPDFPADARAARGFNGDIDRLLRRWRAALSRDDASNLSRRVARKSLLAVAGLVSVHDGTWTTDRAAAAARWAEIDPSLAPGLARLVALCDGGGASADETAELLASGGIAERIATRFATDIGLWPALD
;
A
#
# COMPACT_ATOMS: atom_id res chain seq x y z
N MET A 1 -7.57 -16.81 -4.79
CA MET A 1 -7.48 -17.06 -3.34
C MET A 1 -7.96 -18.47 -3.08
N THR A 2 -7.16 -19.27 -2.38
CA THR A 2 -7.57 -20.59 -1.86
C THR A 2 -8.02 -20.43 -0.41
N PRO A 3 -8.76 -21.39 0.17
CA PRO A 3 -9.12 -21.36 1.58
C PRO A 3 -7.92 -21.19 2.52
N ASP A 4 -6.76 -21.72 2.12
CA ASP A 4 -5.51 -21.65 2.89
C ASP A 4 -4.98 -20.21 3.04
N ASP A 5 -5.34 -19.29 2.13
CA ASP A 5 -4.90 -17.89 2.15
C ASP A 5 -5.45 -17.10 3.36
N TYR A 6 -6.42 -17.65 4.10
CA TYR A 6 -7.04 -17.04 5.27
C TYR A 6 -6.62 -17.70 6.59
N VAL A 7 -5.80 -18.75 6.57
CA VAL A 7 -5.48 -19.56 7.74
C VAL A 7 -4.10 -19.19 8.28
N GLY A 8 -3.96 -19.14 9.61
CA GLY A 8 -2.70 -18.89 10.30
C GLY A 8 -2.52 -17.46 10.82
N GLU A 9 -1.35 -17.23 11.41
CA GLU A 9 -1.00 -15.99 12.14
C GLU A 9 -0.12 -15.02 11.35
N ALA A 10 0.30 -15.37 10.14
CA ALA A 10 1.11 -14.49 9.31
C ALA A 10 0.34 -13.20 8.94
N ASP A 11 1.07 -12.11 8.72
CA ASP A 11 0.48 -10.83 8.31
C ASP A 11 -0.32 -10.94 7.01
N GLU A 12 0.08 -11.83 6.08
CA GLU A 12 -0.64 -12.11 4.85
C GLU A 12 -2.05 -12.68 5.11
N ALA A 13 -2.14 -13.76 5.91
CA ALA A 13 -3.41 -14.37 6.28
C ALA A 13 -4.30 -13.40 7.08
N TYR A 14 -3.69 -12.61 7.98
CA TYR A 14 -4.40 -11.56 8.70
C TYR A 14 -4.97 -10.51 7.74
N GLY A 15 -4.14 -9.96 6.84
CA GLY A 15 -4.56 -8.99 5.83
C GLY A 15 -5.69 -9.49 4.93
N ASN A 16 -5.64 -10.75 4.50
CA ASN A 16 -6.69 -11.36 3.68
C ASN A 16 -8.03 -11.44 4.43
N ARG A 17 -8.01 -11.78 5.73
CA ARG A 17 -9.24 -11.76 6.57
C ARG A 17 -9.77 -10.35 6.76
N VAL A 18 -8.89 -9.37 6.99
CA VAL A 18 -9.29 -7.95 7.09
C VAL A 18 -9.90 -7.46 5.77
N PHE A 19 -9.31 -7.82 4.62
CA PHE A 19 -9.86 -7.50 3.29
C PHE A 19 -11.27 -8.04 3.12
N LEU A 20 -11.45 -9.31 3.46
CA LEU A 20 -12.74 -9.99 3.36
C LEU A 20 -13.80 -9.36 4.26
N ARG A 21 -13.43 -8.97 5.49
CA ARG A 21 -14.35 -8.36 6.47
C ARG A 21 -14.76 -6.93 6.11
N HIS A 22 -13.83 -6.10 5.65
CA HIS A 22 -14.06 -4.64 5.55
C HIS A 22 -14.22 -4.10 4.12
N TYR A 23 -13.73 -4.83 3.10
CA TYR A 23 -13.64 -4.29 1.74
C TYR A 23 -14.32 -5.14 0.66
N CYS A 24 -14.79 -6.34 1.01
CA CYS A 24 -15.56 -7.17 0.10
C CYS A 24 -17.07 -6.94 0.27
N LEU A 25 -17.78 -6.87 -0.85
CA LEU A 25 -19.24 -6.97 -0.86
C LEU A 25 -19.62 -8.44 -1.11
N HIS A 26 -20.39 -9.01 -0.19
CA HIS A 26 -20.92 -10.36 -0.36
C HIS A 26 -22.04 -10.35 -1.42
N LEU A 27 -21.86 -11.14 -2.49
CA LEU A 27 -22.78 -11.16 -3.63
C LEU A 27 -23.78 -12.33 -3.58
N ALA A 28 -23.37 -13.52 -3.12
CA ALA A 28 -24.22 -14.72 -3.05
C ALA A 28 -23.59 -15.83 -2.19
N GLY A 29 -24.44 -16.67 -1.59
CA GLY A 29 -24.04 -17.80 -0.75
C GLY A 29 -24.04 -17.48 0.76
N PRO A 30 -23.41 -18.32 1.59
CA PRO A 30 -23.09 -17.95 2.97
C PRO A 30 -22.01 -16.85 2.98
N ASP A 31 -22.21 -15.82 3.80
CA ASP A 31 -21.26 -14.72 3.92
C ASP A 31 -20.07 -15.13 4.82
N PRO A 32 -18.87 -15.33 4.26
CA PRO A 32 -17.71 -15.77 5.03
C PRO A 32 -17.19 -14.72 6.02
N SER A 33 -17.63 -13.46 5.90
CA SER A 33 -17.22 -12.39 6.82
C SER A 33 -17.96 -12.42 8.16
N THR A 34 -19.08 -13.15 8.24
CA THR A 34 -19.92 -13.21 9.45
C THR A 34 -19.28 -13.95 10.61
N GLU A 35 -18.37 -14.88 10.32
CA GLU A 35 -17.62 -15.65 11.32
C GLU A 35 -16.26 -15.02 11.67
N LEU A 36 -15.87 -13.94 10.97
CA LEU A 36 -14.62 -13.25 11.24
C LEU A 36 -14.74 -12.32 12.44
N PRO A 37 -13.67 -12.18 13.25
CA PRO A 37 -13.65 -11.20 14.33
C PRO A 37 -13.67 -9.78 13.78
N ASP A 38 -13.95 -8.82 14.66
CA ASP A 38 -13.71 -7.42 14.34
C ASP A 38 -12.20 -7.14 14.33
N PHE A 39 -11.75 -6.47 13.27
CA PHE A 39 -10.35 -6.08 13.11
C PHE A 39 -10.18 -4.58 13.33
N PRO A 40 -9.22 -4.13 14.15
CA PRO A 40 -8.88 -2.72 14.30
C PRO A 40 -8.04 -2.22 13.11
N ALA A 41 -8.07 -0.91 12.87
CA ALA A 41 -7.22 -0.22 11.91
C ALA A 41 -5.79 -0.09 12.46
N ASP A 42 -5.11 -1.23 12.63
CA ASP A 42 -3.82 -1.33 13.29
C ASP A 42 -2.66 -1.58 12.32
N ALA A 43 -1.44 -1.55 12.86
CA ALA A 43 -0.23 -1.81 12.10
C ALA A 43 -0.24 -3.21 11.44
N ARG A 44 -0.82 -4.22 12.09
CA ARG A 44 -0.89 -5.59 11.55
C ARG A 44 -1.77 -5.64 10.29
N ALA A 45 -2.92 -4.97 10.31
CA ALA A 45 -3.80 -4.84 9.15
C ALA A 45 -3.11 -4.08 8.02
N ALA A 46 -2.47 -2.95 8.35
CA ALA A 46 -1.77 -2.14 7.37
C ALA A 46 -0.63 -2.93 6.69
N ARG A 47 0.16 -3.72 7.45
CA ARG A 47 1.16 -4.64 6.90
C ARG A 47 0.54 -5.71 6.02
N GLY A 48 -0.54 -6.35 6.46
CA GLY A 48 -1.24 -7.37 5.68
C GLY A 48 -1.69 -6.85 4.31
N PHE A 49 -2.28 -5.65 4.25
CA PHE A 49 -2.73 -5.03 3.00
C PHE A 49 -1.58 -4.58 2.09
N ASN A 50 -0.54 -4.03 2.69
CA ASN A 50 0.54 -3.43 1.91
C ASN A 50 1.60 -4.44 1.50
N GLY A 51 1.66 -5.59 2.16
CA GLY A 51 2.75 -6.53 1.96
C GLY A 51 4.09 -5.94 2.38
N ASP A 52 5.16 -6.63 2.02
CA ASP A 52 6.52 -6.10 2.16
C ASP A 52 6.80 -5.04 1.08
N ILE A 53 6.63 -3.77 1.46
CA ILE A 53 6.81 -2.64 0.55
C ILE A 53 8.27 -2.42 0.13
N ASP A 54 9.23 -2.84 0.96
CA ASP A 54 10.65 -2.71 0.68
C ASP A 54 11.10 -3.77 -0.36
N ARG A 55 10.58 -5.00 -0.23
CA ARG A 55 10.71 -6.01 -1.29
C ARG A 55 10.06 -5.56 -2.60
N LEU A 56 8.93 -4.85 -2.55
CA LEU A 56 8.32 -4.28 -3.75
C LEU A 56 9.17 -3.17 -4.38
N LEU A 57 9.74 -2.27 -3.56
CA LEU A 57 10.65 -1.21 -4.02
C LEU A 57 11.87 -1.80 -4.76
N ARG A 58 12.50 -2.83 -4.20
CA ARG A 58 13.61 -3.54 -4.87
C ARG A 58 13.18 -4.14 -6.22
N ARG A 59 11.99 -4.75 -6.27
CA ARG A 59 11.46 -5.33 -7.51
C ARG A 59 11.19 -4.26 -8.58
N TRP A 60 10.66 -3.10 -8.20
CA TRP A 60 10.42 -2.00 -9.13
C TRP A 60 11.72 -1.41 -9.67
N ARG A 61 12.74 -1.23 -8.82
CA ARG A 61 14.08 -0.79 -9.26
C ARG A 61 14.67 -1.75 -10.29
N ALA A 62 14.54 -3.06 -10.06
CA ALA A 62 15.00 -4.08 -11.00
C ALA A 62 14.19 -4.15 -12.33
N ALA A 63 13.01 -3.51 -12.38
CA ALA A 63 12.13 -3.49 -13.54
C ALA A 63 12.33 -2.26 -14.44
N LEU A 64 13.08 -1.24 -14.01
CA LEU A 64 13.24 0.04 -14.71
C LEU A 64 13.69 -0.09 -16.18
N SER A 65 14.57 -1.05 -16.48
CA SER A 65 15.08 -1.27 -17.84
C SER A 65 14.28 -2.29 -18.66
N ARG A 66 13.27 -2.93 -18.05
CA ARG A 66 12.57 -4.09 -18.59
C ARG A 66 11.11 -3.80 -18.91
N ASP A 67 10.46 -3.07 -18.02
CA ASP A 67 9.03 -2.81 -18.09
C ASP A 67 8.78 -1.45 -18.77
N ASP A 68 7.60 -1.31 -19.37
CA ASP A 68 7.13 -0.02 -19.86
C ASP A 68 7.01 0.98 -18.69
N ALA A 69 7.69 2.13 -18.82
CA ALA A 69 7.80 3.13 -17.75
C ALA A 69 6.45 3.68 -17.30
N SER A 70 5.54 3.89 -18.26
CA SER A 70 4.18 4.38 -17.99
C SER A 70 3.38 3.37 -17.14
N ASN A 71 3.49 2.07 -17.45
CA ASN A 71 2.88 1.02 -16.65
C ASN A 71 3.56 0.82 -15.29
N LEU A 72 4.89 0.91 -15.22
CA LEU A 72 5.64 0.77 -13.97
C LEU A 72 5.31 1.90 -12.99
N SER A 73 5.40 3.16 -13.42
CA SER A 73 5.04 4.34 -12.61
C SER A 73 3.61 4.27 -12.07
N ARG A 74 2.62 3.84 -12.87
CA ARG A 74 1.25 3.62 -12.38
C ARG A 74 1.16 2.56 -11.28
N ARG A 75 1.93 1.48 -11.36
CA ARG A 75 1.96 0.43 -10.32
C ARG A 75 2.62 0.95 -9.05
N VAL A 76 3.74 1.66 -9.19
CA VAL A 76 4.43 2.34 -8.07
C VAL A 76 3.45 3.29 -7.39
N ALA A 77 2.82 4.20 -8.14
CA ALA A 77 1.88 5.17 -7.59
C ALA A 77 0.71 4.54 -6.83
N ARG A 78 0.01 3.59 -7.45
CA ARG A 78 -1.16 2.93 -6.82
C ARG A 78 -0.78 2.22 -5.53
N LYS A 79 0.37 1.55 -5.50
CA LYS A 79 0.81 0.79 -4.32
C LYS A 79 1.38 1.69 -3.23
N SER A 80 2.17 2.69 -3.59
CA SER A 80 2.67 3.69 -2.64
C SER A 80 1.52 4.45 -1.97
N LEU A 81 0.50 4.85 -2.74
CA LEU A 81 -0.69 5.52 -2.18
C LEU A 81 -1.54 4.60 -1.30
N LEU A 82 -1.59 3.29 -1.59
CA LEU A 82 -2.23 2.32 -0.70
C LEU A 82 -1.47 2.22 0.65
N ALA A 83 -0.13 2.33 0.62
CA ALA A 83 0.67 2.37 1.85
C ALA A 83 0.41 3.64 2.64
N VAL A 84 0.28 4.78 1.97
CA VAL A 84 -0.11 6.05 2.60
C VAL A 84 -1.51 5.95 3.23
N ALA A 85 -2.47 5.28 2.58
CA ALA A 85 -3.77 5.01 3.19
C ALA A 85 -3.66 4.13 4.45
N GLY A 86 -2.74 3.15 4.46
CA GLY A 86 -2.40 2.39 5.67
C GLY A 86 -1.81 3.26 6.78
N LEU A 87 -0.89 4.16 6.45
CA LEU A 87 -0.29 5.13 7.38
C LEU A 87 -1.35 6.03 8.02
N VAL A 88 -2.25 6.61 7.21
CA VAL A 88 -3.36 7.43 7.72
C VAL A 88 -4.30 6.60 8.58
N SER A 89 -4.63 5.38 8.15
CA SER A 89 -5.55 4.51 8.90
C SER A 89 -5.05 4.24 10.32
N VAL A 90 -3.76 3.93 10.45
CA VAL A 90 -3.12 3.69 11.74
C VAL A 90 -2.97 4.98 12.55
N HIS A 91 -2.55 6.08 11.92
CA HIS A 91 -2.35 7.37 12.60
C HIS A 91 -3.66 7.95 13.15
N ASP A 92 -4.71 7.97 12.35
CA ASP A 92 -6.00 8.57 12.71
C ASP A 92 -6.96 7.55 13.38
N GLY A 93 -6.57 6.27 13.51
CA GLY A 93 -7.39 5.22 14.11
C GLY A 93 -8.69 4.93 13.34
N THR A 94 -8.65 5.02 12.01
CA THR A 94 -9.80 4.88 11.12
C THR A 94 -9.48 3.97 9.94
N TRP A 95 -10.47 3.53 9.18
CA TRP A 95 -10.26 2.76 7.96
C TRP A 95 -10.39 3.65 6.72
N THR A 96 -9.39 3.63 5.85
CA THR A 96 -9.51 4.25 4.52
C THR A 96 -8.74 3.51 3.45
N THR A 97 -9.32 3.45 2.24
CA THR A 97 -8.63 3.08 0.99
C THR A 97 -8.69 4.20 -0.05
N ASP A 98 -9.26 5.36 0.32
CA ASP A 98 -9.26 6.55 -0.53
C ASP A 98 -7.85 7.13 -0.60
N ARG A 99 -7.20 6.88 -1.72
CA ARG A 99 -5.81 7.26 -1.99
C ARG A 99 -5.62 8.77 -2.07
N ALA A 100 -6.59 9.50 -2.60
CA ALA A 100 -6.48 10.95 -2.76
C ALA A 100 -6.67 11.65 -1.42
N ALA A 101 -7.70 11.24 -0.67
CA ALA A 101 -7.92 11.75 0.69
C ALA A 101 -6.75 11.40 1.62
N ALA A 102 -6.25 10.16 1.55
CA ALA A 102 -5.09 9.76 2.36
C ALA A 102 -3.82 10.54 1.99
N ALA A 103 -3.57 10.78 0.70
CA ALA A 103 -2.45 11.60 0.26
C ALA A 103 -2.54 13.05 0.78
N ALA A 104 -3.73 13.66 0.70
CA ALA A 104 -3.95 15.00 1.23
C ALA A 104 -3.74 15.04 2.74
N ARG A 105 -4.32 14.09 3.47
CA ARG A 105 -4.19 13.99 4.92
C ARG A 105 -2.74 13.77 5.36
N TRP A 106 -2.02 12.88 4.70
CA TRP A 106 -0.61 12.62 5.03
C TRP A 106 0.30 13.80 4.63
N ALA A 107 -0.06 14.58 3.61
CA ALA A 107 0.65 15.81 3.28
C ALA A 107 0.49 16.91 4.36
N GLU A 108 -0.59 16.89 5.15
CA GLU A 108 -0.72 17.75 6.34
C GLU A 108 0.20 17.27 7.47
N ILE A 109 0.35 15.95 7.63
CA ILE A 109 1.16 15.32 8.68
C ILE A 109 2.66 15.44 8.39
N ASP A 110 3.08 15.16 7.15
CA ASP A 110 4.45 15.32 6.66
C ASP A 110 4.46 16.17 5.37
N PRO A 111 4.48 17.52 5.51
CA PRO A 111 4.48 18.43 4.36
C PRO A 111 5.64 18.25 3.40
N SER A 112 6.75 17.64 3.85
CA SER A 112 7.91 17.37 3.01
C SER A 112 7.64 16.31 1.95
N LEU A 113 6.56 15.54 2.06
CA LEU A 113 6.12 14.53 1.08
C LEU A 113 5.05 15.08 0.12
N ALA A 114 4.45 16.24 0.41
CA ALA A 114 3.28 16.75 -0.31
C ALA A 114 3.47 16.82 -1.84
N PRO A 115 4.59 17.34 -2.40
CA PRO A 115 4.77 17.39 -3.86
C PRO A 115 4.83 16.00 -4.49
N GLY A 116 5.52 15.07 -3.82
CA GLY A 116 5.63 13.68 -4.28
C GLY A 116 4.28 12.97 -4.23
N LEU A 117 3.51 13.13 -3.15
CA LEU A 117 2.17 12.55 -3.00
C LEU A 117 1.20 13.08 -4.06
N ALA A 118 1.19 14.40 -4.29
CA ALA A 118 0.39 15.01 -5.36
C ALA A 118 0.76 14.44 -6.73
N ARG A 119 2.06 14.21 -6.99
CA ARG A 119 2.49 13.59 -8.24
C ARG A 119 2.02 12.15 -8.38
N LEU A 120 2.10 11.34 -7.32
CA LEU A 120 1.59 9.96 -7.34
C LEU A 120 0.08 9.92 -7.63
N VAL A 121 -0.71 10.83 -7.04
CA VAL A 121 -2.15 10.93 -7.33
C VAL A 121 -2.38 11.22 -8.82
N ALA A 122 -1.67 12.21 -9.39
CA ALA A 122 -1.79 12.54 -10.80
C ALA A 122 -1.41 11.37 -11.73
N LEU A 123 -0.46 10.51 -11.34
CA LEU A 123 -0.07 9.34 -12.12
C LEU A 123 -1.13 8.23 -12.14
N CYS A 124 -1.98 8.14 -11.12
CA CYS A 124 -3.10 7.21 -11.12
C CYS A 124 -4.16 7.57 -12.17
N ASP A 125 -4.39 8.86 -12.42
CA ASP A 125 -5.43 9.36 -13.31
C ASP A 125 -4.90 9.66 -14.73
N GLY A 126 -3.64 10.07 -14.86
CA GLY A 126 -3.08 10.70 -16.06
C GLY A 126 -2.29 9.80 -17.02
N GLY A 127 -2.36 8.48 -16.89
CA GLY A 127 -1.72 7.58 -17.87
C GLY A 127 -0.21 7.36 -17.69
N GLY A 128 0.32 7.47 -16.46
CA GLY A 128 1.71 7.11 -16.12
C GLY A 128 2.76 8.18 -16.44
N ALA A 129 4.04 7.83 -16.27
CA ALA A 129 5.20 8.72 -16.36
C ALA A 129 6.15 8.33 -17.51
N SER A 130 7.08 9.24 -17.84
CA SER A 130 8.24 8.93 -18.71
C SER A 130 9.23 7.99 -18.01
N ALA A 131 10.21 7.47 -18.76
CA ALA A 131 11.29 6.65 -18.20
C ALA A 131 12.11 7.40 -17.16
N ASP A 132 12.52 8.63 -17.46
CA ASP A 132 13.33 9.46 -16.56
C ASP A 132 12.58 9.77 -15.27
N GLU A 133 11.32 10.18 -15.38
CA GLU A 133 10.50 10.45 -14.20
C GLU A 133 10.24 9.18 -13.39
N THR A 134 10.02 8.02 -14.05
CA THR A 134 9.89 6.74 -13.33
C THR A 134 11.16 6.38 -12.57
N ALA A 135 12.34 6.68 -13.14
CA ALA A 135 13.62 6.51 -12.45
C ALA A 135 13.73 7.45 -11.25
N GLU A 136 13.31 8.71 -11.35
CA GLU A 136 13.31 9.67 -10.23
C GLU A 136 12.38 9.23 -9.08
N LEU A 137 11.19 8.72 -9.39
CA LEU A 137 10.26 8.20 -8.36
C LEU A 137 10.89 7.06 -7.53
N LEU A 138 11.75 6.26 -8.16
CA LEU A 138 12.39 5.06 -7.61
C LEU A 138 13.84 5.28 -7.15
N ALA A 139 14.42 6.46 -7.42
CA ALA A 139 15.79 6.81 -7.05
C ALA A 139 15.99 6.76 -5.54
N SER A 140 17.25 6.82 -5.09
CA SER A 140 17.53 7.02 -3.67
C SER A 140 17.02 8.39 -3.23
N GLY A 141 16.28 8.43 -2.11
CA GLY A 141 15.55 9.61 -1.66
C GLY A 141 14.28 9.92 -2.46
N GLY A 142 13.95 9.11 -3.48
CA GLY A 142 12.72 9.23 -4.26
C GLY A 142 11.48 8.99 -3.41
N ILE A 143 10.32 9.48 -3.86
CA ILE A 143 9.08 9.42 -3.08
C ILE A 143 8.69 7.99 -2.68
N ALA A 144 8.94 6.99 -3.52
CA ALA A 144 8.64 5.60 -3.20
C ALA A 144 9.48 5.09 -2.02
N GLU A 145 10.77 5.43 -1.96
CA GLU A 145 11.65 5.05 -0.85
C GLU A 145 11.30 5.82 0.43
N ARG A 146 10.96 7.10 0.33
CA ARG A 146 10.54 7.90 1.50
C ARG A 146 9.25 7.36 2.11
N ILE A 147 8.27 6.97 1.30
CA ILE A 147 7.05 6.31 1.76
C ILE A 147 7.36 4.95 2.38
N ALA A 148 8.19 4.12 1.73
CA ALA A 148 8.60 2.83 2.27
C ALA A 148 9.31 2.97 3.63
N THR A 149 10.15 3.99 3.79
CA THR A 149 10.84 4.30 5.05
C THR A 149 9.87 4.71 6.15
N ARG A 150 8.89 5.58 5.84
CA ARG A 150 7.82 5.95 6.79
C ARG A 150 7.00 4.74 7.20
N PHE A 151 6.57 3.94 6.22
CA PHE A 151 5.83 2.72 6.47
C PHE A 151 6.60 1.75 7.38
N ALA A 152 7.88 1.50 7.09
CA ALA A 152 8.71 0.65 7.92
C ALA A 152 8.88 1.19 9.36
N THR A 153 8.95 2.52 9.53
CA THR A 153 9.12 3.16 10.84
C THR A 153 7.84 3.11 11.67
N ASP A 154 6.70 3.44 11.07
CA ASP A 154 5.45 3.69 11.80
C ASP A 154 4.57 2.44 11.90
N ILE A 155 4.71 1.50 10.95
CA ILE A 155 3.89 0.28 10.86
C ILE A 155 4.75 -1.00 10.99
N GLY A 156 5.99 -0.96 10.51
CA GLY A 156 6.86 -2.14 10.38
C GLY A 156 6.73 -2.85 9.03
N LEU A 157 7.70 -3.71 8.72
CA LEU A 157 7.69 -4.58 7.54
C LEU A 157 7.24 -5.99 7.92
N TRP A 158 6.95 -6.84 6.92
CA TRP A 158 6.72 -8.25 7.20
C TRP A 158 7.98 -8.83 7.86
N PRO A 159 7.84 -9.60 8.95
CA PRO A 159 8.96 -10.31 9.53
C PRO A 159 9.56 -11.24 8.47
N ALA A 160 10.88 -11.42 8.49
CA ALA A 160 11.51 -12.46 7.70
C ALA A 160 10.87 -13.79 8.08
N LEU A 161 10.46 -14.57 7.08
CA LEU A 161 10.08 -15.96 7.32
C LEU A 161 11.38 -16.68 7.70
N ASP A 162 11.46 -17.14 8.95
CA ASP A 162 12.50 -18.07 9.42
C ASP A 162 12.40 -19.41 8.68
#